data_AF-A0A0G0LJF1-F1
#
_entry.id   AF-A0A0G0LJF1-F1
#
_cell.length_a   1.000
_cell.length_b   1.000
_cell.length_c   1.000
_cell.angle_alpha   90.00
_cell.angle_beta   90.00
_cell.angle_gamma   90.00
#
_symmetry.space_group_name_H-M   'P 1'
#
loop_
_entity.id
_entity.type
_entity.pdbx_description
1 polymer ?
#
loop_
_entity_poly.entity_id
_entity_poly.type
_entity_poly.pdbx_seq_one_letter_code
_entity_poly.pdbx_strand_id
1 'polypeptide(L)' 'MKRKEFTNLKNKTLEDLTKLVREKKEESLKKKMNGVSGKDKNLKSYRNLRREIAQILTLIKEKQIIDKLKSKSEEVKTK' A
#
# COMPACT_ATOMS: atom_id res chain seq x y z
N MET A 1 6.01 2.71 -8.57
CA MET A 1 6.67 1.44 -8.23
C MET A 1 7.17 0.70 -9.46
N LYS A 2 8.40 0.22 -9.40
CA LYS A 2 8.96 -0.75 -10.35
C LYS A 2 8.51 -2.17 -9.99
N ARG A 3 8.48 -3.10 -10.95
CA ARG A 3 8.02 -4.49 -10.71
C ARG A 3 8.76 -5.20 -9.57
N LYS A 4 10.09 -5.03 -9.49
CA LYS A 4 10.94 -5.63 -8.45
C LYS A 4 10.61 -5.13 -7.04
N GLU A 5 10.26 -3.85 -6.91
CA GLU A 5 9.88 -3.27 -5.62
C GLU A 5 8.52 -3.84 -5.15
N PHE A 6 7.58 -4.03 -6.09
CA PHE A 6 6.27 -4.60 -5.80
C PHE A 6 6.35 -6.07 -5.37
N THR A 7 7.22 -6.87 -5.99
CA THR A 7 7.42 -8.26 -5.56
C THR A 7 7.99 -8.33 -4.14
N ASN A 8 8.90 -7.41 -3.78
CA ASN A 8 9.46 -7.36 -2.42
C ASN A 8 8.40 -7.00 -1.36
N LEU A 9 7.38 -6.21 -1.72
CA LEU A 9 6.27 -5.90 -0.81
C LEU A 9 5.42 -7.12 -0.46
N LYS A 10 5.29 -8.10 -1.37
CA LYS A 10 4.48 -9.30 -1.11
C LYS A 10 5.00 -10.12 0.06
N ASN A 11 6.32 -10.12 0.27
CA ASN A 11 6.97 -10.87 1.34
C ASN A 11 6.87 -10.20 2.71
N LYS A 12 6.46 -8.92 2.78
CA LYS A 12 6.34 -8.19 4.05
C LYS A 12 5.10 -8.62 4.84
N THR A 13 5.14 -8.45 6.16
CA THR A 13 3.99 -8.69 7.04
C THR A 13 2.90 -7.62 6.84
N LEU A 14 1.68 -7.90 7.31
CA LEU A 14 0.58 -6.92 7.30
C LEU A 14 0.92 -5.66 8.11
N GLU A 15 1.61 -5.82 9.24
CA GLU A 15 2.04 -4.71 10.09
C GLU A 15 3.07 -3.83 9.38
N ASP A 16 4.05 -4.43 8.70
CA ASP A 16 5.05 -3.68 7.95
C ASP A 16 4.42 -2.93 6.76
N LEU A 17 3.46 -3.55 6.08
CA LEU A 17 2.74 -2.91 4.98
C LEU A 17 1.90 -1.73 5.49
N THR A 18 1.26 -1.85 6.65
CA THR A 18 0.48 -0.74 7.22
C THR A 18 1.36 0.42 7.69
N LYS A 19 2.52 0.14 8.30
CA LYS A 19 3.54 1.16 8.63
C LYS A 19 4.02 1.88 7.37
N LEU A 20 4.36 1.13 6.32
CA LEU A 20 4.81 1.68 5.04
C LEU A 20 3.75 2.59 4.38
N VAL A 21 2.46 2.23 4.48
CA VAL A 21 1.37 3.08 3.99
C VAL A 21 1.30 4.41 4.74
N ARG A 22 1.51 4.40 6.07
CA ARG A 22 1.50 5.64 6.88
C ARG A 22 2.63 6.56 6.46
N GLU A 23 3.85 6.05 6.37
CA GLU A 23 5.02 6.81 5.91
C GLU A 23 4.78 7.41 4.51
N LYS A 24 4.27 6.61 3.57
CA LYS A 24 3.98 7.06 2.21
C LYS A 24 2.86 8.10 2.14
N LYS A 25 1.88 8.03 3.03
CA LYS A 25 0.81 9.05 3.15
C LYS A 25 1.37 10.38 3.64
N GLU A 26 2.26 10.36 4.63
CA GLU A 26 2.95 11.58 5.10
C GLU A 26 3.81 12.19 4.00
N GLU A 27 4.56 11.36 3.26
CA GLU A 27 5.34 11.81 2.10
C GLU A 27 4.43 12.47 1.04
N SER A 28 3.29 11.84 0.75
CA SER A 28 2.28 12.35 -0.17
C SER A 28 1.71 13.70 0.28
N LEU A 29 1.46 13.89 1.57
CA LEU A 29 0.99 15.17 2.11
C LEU A 29 2.04 16.27 1.93
N LYS A 30 3.31 15.99 2.28
CA LYS A 30 4.42 16.93 2.06
C LYS A 30 4.55 17.31 0.59
N LYS A 31 4.47 16.35 -0.33
CA LYS A 31 4.50 16.61 -1.78
C LYS A 31 3.31 17.43 -2.25
N LYS A 32 2.11 17.17 -1.73
CA LYS A 32 0.93 17.97 -2.04
C LYS A 32 1.14 19.43 -1.63
N MET A 33 1.63 19.68 -0.41
CA MET A 33 1.90 21.04 0.08
C MET A 33 2.98 21.73 -0.75
N ASN A 34 4.07 21.04 -1.09
CA ASN A 34 5.13 21.60 -1.93
C ASN A 34 4.66 21.89 -3.37
N GLY A 35 3.78 21.06 -3.92
CA GLY A 35 3.16 21.28 -5.22
C GLY A 35 2.22 22.49 -5.23
N VAL A 36 1.39 22.65 -4.19
CA VAL A 36 0.52 23.83 -4.03
C VAL A 36 1.36 25.11 -3.86
N SER A 37 2.46 25.03 -3.11
CA SER A 37 3.39 26.15 -2.93
C SER A 37 4.21 26.48 -4.20
N GLY A 38 4.08 25.72 -5.29
CA GLY A 38 4.87 25.90 -6.52
C GLY A 38 6.36 25.55 -6.38
N LYS A 39 6.79 25.04 -5.23
CA LYS A 39 8.19 24.64 -4.96
C LYS A 39 8.55 23.34 -5.69
N ASP A 40 7.58 22.45 -5.86
CA ASP A 40 7.78 21.18 -6.56
C ASP A 40 7.34 21.27 -8.02
N LYS A 41 8.31 21.27 -8.94
CA LYS A 41 8.06 21.26 -10.39
C LYS A 41 7.73 19.85 -10.92
N ASN A 42 7.88 18.80 -10.11
CA ASN A 42 7.69 17.43 -10.54
C ASN A 42 6.29 16.90 -10.21
N LEU A 43 5.31 17.27 -11.03
CA LEU A 43 3.90 16.85 -10.88
C LEU A 43 3.74 15.32 -10.93
N LYS A 44 4.59 14.62 -11.69
CA LYS A 44 4.54 13.16 -11.83
C LYS A 44 4.89 12.46 -10.52
N SER A 45 5.71 13.09 -9.67
CA SER A 45 6.17 12.49 -8.43
C SER A 45 5.02 12.27 -7.44
N TYR A 46 4.09 13.22 -7.34
CA TYR A 46 2.88 13.09 -6.51
C TYR A 46 1.94 12.00 -7.04
N ARG A 47 1.71 11.96 -8.36
CA ARG A 47 0.89 10.93 -9.00
C ARG A 47 1.45 9.52 -8.75
N ASN A 48 2.77 9.38 -8.84
CA ASN A 48 3.45 8.10 -8.62
C ASN A 48 3.30 7.64 -7.17
N LEU A 49 3.45 8.53 -6.18
CA LEU A 49 3.21 8.22 -4.77
C LEU A 49 1.78 7.75 -4.51
N ARG A 50 0.77 8.42 -5.08
CA ARG A 50 -0.63 7.98 -4.95
C ARG A 50 -0.85 6.58 -5.52
N ARG A 51 -0.24 6.26 -6.66
CA ARG A 51 -0.30 4.94 -7.27
C ARG A 51 0.35 3.87 -6.38
N GLU A 52 1.49 4.19 -5.76
CA GLU A 52 2.19 3.29 -4.83
C GLU A 52 1.33 2.98 -3.60
N ILE A 53 0.74 4.00 -2.99
CA ILE A 53 -0.15 3.84 -1.84
C ILE A 53 -1.33 2.92 -2.21
N ALA A 54 -1.96 3.14 -3.36
CA ALA A 54 -3.07 2.31 -3.82
C ALA A 54 -2.66 0.84 -3.97
N GLN A 55 -1.49 0.58 -4.58
CA GLN A 55 -0.96 -0.78 -4.75
C GLN A 55 -0.70 -1.48 -3.41
N ILE A 56 -0.13 -0.78 -2.43
CA ILE A 56 0.13 -1.36 -1.10
C ILE A 56 -1.20 -1.65 -0.38
N LEU A 57 -2.19 -0.77 -0.49
CA LEU A 57 -3.52 -0.98 0.09
C LEU A 57 -4.23 -2.19 -0.54
N THR A 58 -4.11 -2.38 -1.85
CA THR A 58 -4.62 -3.57 -2.53
C THR A 58 -3.96 -4.84 -1.98
N LEU A 59 -2.64 -4.86 -1.83
CA LEU A 59 -1.92 -6.01 -1.25
C LEU A 59 -2.39 -6.33 0.18
N ILE A 60 -2.59 -5.30 1.02
CA ILE A 60 -3.13 -5.49 2.37
C ILE A 60 -4.51 -6.14 2.30
N LYS A 61 -5.38 -5.66 1.39
CA LYS A 61 -6.73 -6.18 1.24
C LYS A 61 -6.74 -7.62 0.72
N GLU A 62 -5.88 -7.94 -0.24
CA GLU A 62 -5.70 -9.31 -0.75
C GLU A 62 -5.32 -10.27 0.38
N LYS A 63 -4.33 -9.91 1.21
CA LYS A 63 -3.92 -10.72 2.37
C LYS A 63 -5.08 -10.93 3.35
N GLN A 64 -5.80 -9.86 3.70
CA GLN A 64 -6.97 -9.96 4.58
C GLN A 64 -8.07 -10.87 4.03
N ILE A 65 -8.31 -10.85 2.71
CA ILE A 65 -9.29 -11.73 2.07
C ILE A 65 -8.84 -13.19 2.14
N ILE A 66 -7.55 -13.46 1.88
CA ILE A 66 -6.98 -14.81 1.98
C ILE A 66 -7.12 -15.36 3.40
N ASP A 67 -6.79 -14.56 4.41
CA ASP A 67 -6.92 -14.96 5.82
C ASP A 67 -8.38 -15.24 6.21
N LYS A 68 -9.31 -14.43 5.68
CA LYS A 68 -10.76 -14.65 5.88
C LYS A 68 -11.28 -15.90 5.17
N LEU A 69 -10.74 -16.26 4.01
CA LEU A 69 -11.12 -17.48 3.30
C LEU A 69 -10.60 -18.73 4.00
N LYS A 70 -9.38 -18.69 4.57
CA LYS A 70 -8.82 -19.79 5.36
C LYS A 70 -9.68 -20.12 6.58
N SER A 71 -9.99 -19.12 7.40
CA SER A 71 -10.87 -19.28 8.56
C SER A 71 -12.25 -19.84 8.19
N LYS A 72 -12.84 -19.39 7.06
CA LYS A 72 -14.11 -19.92 6.58
C LYS A 72 -14.04 -21.40 6.18
N SER A 73 -12.93 -21.85 5.60
CA SER A 73 -12.75 -23.25 5.20
C SER A 73 -12.55 -24.20 6.39
N GLU A 74 -12.03 -23.70 7.51
CA GLU A 74 -11.82 -24.46 8.74
C GLU A 74 -13.14 -24.67 9.52
N GLU A 75 -14.02 -23.66 9.52
CA GLU A 75 -15.38 -23.75 10.09
C GLU A 75 -16.28 -24.77 9.35
N VAL A 76 -16.07 -24.97 8.05
CA VAL A 76 -16.86 -25.90 7.23
C VAL A 76 -16.40 -27.35 7.39
N LYS A 77 -15.14 -27.59 7.76
CA LYS A 77 -14.60 -28.95 8.00
C LYS A 77 -14.93 -29.51 9.38
N THR A 78 -15.35 -28.67 10.31
CA THR A 78 -15.69 -29.03 11.70
C THR A 78 -17.19 -29.22 11.93
N LYS A 79 -18.02 -28.94 10.92
CA LYS A 79 -19.46 -29.25 10.88
C LYS A 79 -19.71 -30.46 9.99
#